data_AF-A0A821ENP6-F1
#
_entry.id   AF-A0A821ENP6-F1
#
_cell.length_a   1.000
_cell.length_b   1.000
_cell.length_c   1.000
_cell.angle_alpha   90.00
_cell.angle_beta   90.00
_cell.angle_gamma   90.00
#
_symmetry.space_group_name_H-M   'P 1'
#
loop_
_entity.id
_entity.type
_entity.pdbx_description
1 polymer ?
#
loop_
_entity_poly.entity_id
_entity_poly.type
_entity_poly.pdbx_seq_one_letter_code
_entity_poly.pdbx_strand_id
1 'polypeptide(L)'
;KRIEPSVKGQYDNALVTAFHYNSKKDLLRLLLDKNVDVTVRHPDYKKLNLREYCVLTNRVAAKAEIDAYIIRLISHGNYQRLKWLVDHGYTCINVNITPKRNGKQLAKERYYEKIVKLIDDVENTQMKAKIKMNY
;
A
#
# COMPACT_ATOMS: atom_id res chain seq x y z
N LYS A 1 28.47 22.93 -23.75
CA LYS A 1 27.94 21.63 -23.26
C LYS A 1 26.76 21.95 -22.35
N ARG A 2 25.52 21.84 -22.84
CA ARG A 2 24.32 22.09 -22.01
C ARG A 2 24.20 20.93 -21.02
N ILE A 3 24.25 21.23 -19.73
CA ILE A 3 23.86 20.29 -18.69
C ILE A 3 22.34 20.33 -18.70
N GLU A 4 21.69 19.34 -19.29
CA GLU A 4 20.27 19.14 -19.04
C GLU A 4 20.16 18.63 -17.60
N PRO A 5 19.57 19.39 -16.66
CA PRO A 5 19.25 18.82 -15.36
C PRO A 5 18.21 17.74 -15.65
N SER A 6 18.59 16.46 -15.57
CA SER A 6 17.57 15.42 -15.59
C SER A 6 16.69 15.65 -14.37
N VAL A 7 15.50 16.23 -14.56
CA VAL A 7 14.51 16.50 -13.49
C VAL A 7 13.85 15.19 -13.02
N LYS A 8 14.58 14.09 -13.13
CA LYS A 8 14.28 12.86 -12.41
C LYS A 8 14.86 13.03 -11.03
N GLY A 9 14.02 13.40 -10.06
CA GLY A 9 14.42 13.37 -8.65
C GLY A 9 14.98 11.99 -8.27
N GLN A 10 15.72 11.90 -7.16
CA GLN A 10 16.46 10.69 -6.76
C GLN A 10 15.66 9.38 -6.85
N TYR A 11 14.34 9.43 -6.65
CA TYR A 11 13.45 8.27 -6.67
C TYR A 11 12.53 8.19 -7.90
N ASP A 12 12.58 9.17 -8.81
CA ASP A 12 11.74 9.32 -10.02
C ASP A 12 10.21 9.19 -9.74
N ASN A 13 9.82 9.33 -8.46
CA ASN A 13 8.46 9.18 -7.99
C ASN A 13 8.24 10.02 -6.72
N ALA A 14 7.26 10.93 -6.76
CA ALA A 14 6.96 11.85 -5.67
C ALA A 14 6.48 11.14 -4.39
N LEU A 15 5.74 10.03 -4.54
CA LEU A 15 5.28 9.23 -3.41
C LEU A 15 6.47 8.55 -2.72
N VAL A 16 7.32 7.84 -3.48
CA VAL A 16 8.52 7.19 -2.92
C VAL A 16 9.41 8.22 -2.22
N THR A 17 9.58 9.40 -2.82
CA THR A 17 10.34 10.52 -2.23
C THR A 17 9.74 10.97 -0.91
N ALA A 18 8.43 11.22 -0.86
CA ALA A 18 7.74 11.65 0.34
C ALA A 18 7.80 10.60 1.46
N PHE A 19 7.69 9.32 1.09
CA PHE A 19 7.87 8.19 1.98
C PHE A 19 9.30 8.08 2.51
N HIS A 20 10.30 8.24 1.65
CA HIS A 20 11.71 8.12 2.01
C HIS A 20 12.14 9.20 3.02
N TYR A 21 11.82 10.46 2.75
CA TYR A 21 12.20 11.59 3.60
C TYR A 21 11.27 11.79 4.80
N ASN A 22 10.34 10.85 5.04
CA ASN A 22 9.34 10.94 6.10
C ASN A 22 8.65 12.32 6.08
N SER A 23 8.28 12.77 4.88
CA SER A 23 7.70 14.08 4.66
C SER A 23 6.43 14.27 5.49
N LYS A 24 6.05 15.53 5.73
CA LYS A 24 4.88 15.88 6.54
C LYS A 24 3.66 15.06 6.11
N LYS A 25 2.90 14.56 7.09
CA LYS A 25 1.71 13.70 6.89
C LYS A 25 0.75 14.26 5.84
N ASP A 26 0.61 15.58 5.78
CA ASP A 26 -0.28 16.26 4.84
C ASP A 26 0.11 16.03 3.37
N LEU A 27 1.42 16.00 3.07
CA LEU A 27 1.90 15.69 1.71
C LEU A 27 1.59 14.24 1.33
N LEU A 28 1.82 13.30 2.26
CA LEU A 28 1.50 11.89 2.03
C LEU A 28 0.01 11.69 1.79
N ARG A 29 -0.84 12.33 2.61
CA ARG A 29 -2.30 12.29 2.44
C ARG A 29 -2.73 12.87 1.09
N LEU A 30 -2.22 14.05 0.73
CA LEU A 30 -2.53 14.69 -0.54
C LEU A 30 -2.20 13.77 -1.72
N LEU A 31 -1.03 13.13 -1.72
CA LEU A 31 -0.62 12.21 -2.79
C LEU A 31 -1.51 10.95 -2.82
N LEU A 32 -1.83 10.38 -1.67
CA LEU A 32 -2.70 9.20 -1.58
C LEU A 32 -4.14 9.52 -2.01
N ASP A 33 -4.67 10.69 -1.65
CA ASP A 33 -6.01 11.13 -2.01
C ASP A 33 -6.14 11.44 -3.51
N LYS A 34 -5.02 11.78 -4.18
CA LYS A 34 -4.95 11.87 -5.65
C LYS A 34 -4.87 10.52 -6.36
N ASN A 35 -5.03 9.41 -5.64
CA ASN A 35 -4.94 8.05 -6.18
C ASN A 35 -3.62 7.79 -6.92
N VAL A 36 -2.52 8.37 -6.44
CA VAL A 36 -1.17 8.05 -6.95
C VAL A 36 -0.94 6.55 -6.83
N ASP A 37 -0.17 6.00 -7.77
CA ASP A 37 0.19 4.60 -7.77
C ASP A 37 1.00 4.24 -6.51
N VAL A 38 0.41 3.47 -5.60
CA VAL A 38 1.04 2.96 -4.38
C VAL A 38 1.71 1.59 -4.59
N THR A 39 1.63 1.03 -5.80
CA THR A 39 2.30 -0.23 -6.17
C THR A 39 3.77 -0.02 -6.54
N VAL A 40 4.17 1.24 -6.67
CA VAL A 40 5.55 1.65 -6.92
C VAL A 40 6.49 1.13 -5.83
N ARG A 41 7.74 0.92 -6.21
CA ARG A 41 8.77 0.35 -5.34
C ARG A 41 9.92 1.32 -5.18
N HIS A 42 10.57 1.25 -4.02
CA HIS A 42 11.78 2.02 -3.81
C HIS A 42 12.91 1.49 -4.72
N PRO A 43 13.67 2.34 -5.43
CA PRO A 43 14.74 1.91 -6.34
C PRO A 43 15.76 0.95 -5.70
N ASP A 44 16.13 1.21 -4.45
CA ASP A 44 17.07 0.37 -3.70
C ASP A 44 16.42 -0.87 -3.05
N TYR A 45 15.09 -0.90 -2.94
CA TYR A 45 14.34 -2.00 -2.32
C TYR A 45 13.29 -2.58 -3.28
N LYS A 46 13.72 -2.93 -4.50
CA LYS A 46 12.84 -3.39 -5.60
C LYS A 46 12.02 -4.65 -5.30
N LYS A 47 12.36 -5.39 -4.25
CA LYS A 47 11.62 -6.59 -3.83
C LYS A 47 10.48 -6.28 -2.84
N LEU A 48 10.47 -5.10 -2.24
CA LEU A 48 9.51 -4.69 -1.23
C LEU A 48 8.47 -3.77 -1.85
N ASN A 49 7.20 -3.95 -1.47
CA ASN A 49 6.22 -2.90 -1.69
C ASN A 49 6.48 -1.71 -0.75
N LEU A 50 5.88 -0.56 -1.03
CA LEU A 50 6.08 0.66 -0.24
C LEU A 50 5.80 0.46 1.25
N ARG A 51 4.75 -0.31 1.61
CA ARG A 51 4.41 -0.58 3.00
C ARG A 51 5.47 -1.42 3.70
N GLU A 52 5.96 -2.48 3.06
CA GLU A 52 7.05 -3.33 3.56
C GLU A 52 8.35 -2.54 3.71
N TYR A 53 8.67 -1.69 2.73
CA TYR A 53 9.80 -0.77 2.81
C TYR A 53 9.71 0.13 4.05
N CYS A 54 8.53 0.68 4.35
CA CYS A 54 8.36 1.48 5.56
C CYS A 54 8.59 0.70 6.84
N VAL A 55 8.12 -0.56 6.89
CA VAL A 55 8.35 -1.43 8.04
C VAL A 55 9.83 -1.72 8.21
N LEU A 56 10.52 -2.13 7.14
CA LEU A 56 11.95 -2.47 7.18
C LEU A 56 12.81 -1.28 7.62
N THR A 57 12.45 -0.07 7.18
CA THR A 57 13.25 1.14 7.42
C THR A 57 12.72 2.01 8.57
N ASN A 58 11.86 1.45 9.42
CA ASN A 58 11.28 2.09 10.61
C ASN A 58 10.54 3.43 10.34
N ARG A 59 9.87 3.54 9.20
CA ARG A 59 9.06 4.71 8.80
C ARG A 59 7.62 4.54 9.24
N VAL A 60 7.42 4.51 10.56
CA VAL A 60 6.12 4.21 11.20
C VAL A 60 5.02 5.17 10.76
N ALA A 61 5.32 6.48 10.69
CA ALA A 61 4.34 7.49 10.29
C ALA A 61 3.89 7.31 8.83
N ALA A 62 4.83 7.10 7.91
CA ALA A 62 4.52 6.88 6.50
C ALA A 62 3.72 5.58 6.29
N LYS A 63 4.13 4.49 6.97
CA LYS A 63 3.37 3.23 6.99
C LYS A 63 1.93 3.45 7.46
N ALA A 64 1.73 4.24 8.51
CA ALA A 64 0.40 4.53 9.05
C ALA A 64 -0.49 5.27 8.04
N GLU A 65 0.07 6.16 7.22
CA GLU A 65 -0.70 6.85 6.18
C GLU A 65 -1.12 5.92 5.02
N ILE A 66 -0.29 4.93 4.63
CA ILE A 66 -0.73 3.86 3.69
C ILE A 66 -1.86 3.04 4.30
N ASP A 67 -1.71 2.59 5.55
CA ASP A 67 -2.74 1.80 6.21
C ASP A 67 -4.05 2.60 6.30
N ALA A 68 -3.98 3.89 6.65
CA ALA A 68 -5.14 4.77 6.67
C ALA A 68 -5.79 4.91 5.29
N TYR A 69 -5.01 4.99 4.20
CA TYR A 69 -5.54 5.01 2.84
C TYR A 69 -6.30 3.72 2.49
N ILE A 70 -5.73 2.54 2.80
CA ILE A 70 -6.39 1.26 2.58
C ILE A 70 -7.68 1.16 3.41
N ILE A 71 -7.66 1.58 4.69
CA ILE A 71 -8.85 1.63 5.55
C ILE A 71 -9.93 2.52 4.93
N ARG A 72 -9.56 3.70 4.40
CA ARG A 72 -10.51 4.59 3.70
C ARG A 72 -11.12 3.88 2.49
N LEU A 73 -10.34 3.21 1.66
CA LEU A 73 -10.89 2.48 0.50
C LEU A 73 -11.90 1.41 0.91
N ILE A 74 -11.60 0.64 1.97
CA ILE A 74 -12.52 -0.38 2.50
C ILE A 74 -13.77 0.27 3.08
N SER A 75 -13.61 1.32 3.90
CA SER A 75 -14.73 2.00 4.56
C SER A 75 -15.73 2.62 3.60
N HIS A 76 -15.27 3.05 2.42
CA HIS A 76 -16.11 3.62 1.36
C HIS A 76 -16.56 2.58 0.32
N GLY A 77 -16.25 1.30 0.50
CA GLY A 77 -16.64 0.26 -0.44
C GLY A 77 -15.97 0.37 -1.81
N ASN A 78 -14.78 1.00 -1.89
CA ASN A 78 -14.07 1.26 -3.15
C ASN A 78 -13.37 -0.01 -3.68
N TYR A 79 -14.18 -0.98 -4.07
CA TYR A 79 -13.74 -2.27 -4.60
C TYR A 79 -12.86 -2.13 -5.84
N GLN A 80 -13.21 -1.23 -6.77
CA GLN A 80 -12.46 -1.09 -8.03
C GLN A 80 -11.03 -0.65 -7.78
N ARG A 81 -10.82 0.31 -6.88
CA ARG A 81 -9.47 0.74 -6.54
C ARG A 81 -8.70 -0.36 -5.81
N LEU A 82 -9.32 -1.05 -4.84
CA LEU A 82 -8.68 -2.17 -4.14
C LEU A 82 -8.30 -3.29 -5.10
N LYS A 83 -9.19 -3.65 -6.03
CA LYS A 83 -8.92 -4.66 -7.05
C LYS A 83 -7.76 -4.23 -7.94
N TRP A 84 -7.75 -2.99 -8.42
CA TRP A 84 -6.65 -2.45 -9.22
C TRP A 84 -5.31 -2.56 -8.48
N LEU A 85 -5.26 -2.25 -7.18
CA LEU A 85 -4.05 -2.41 -6.37
C LEU A 85 -3.55 -3.86 -6.35
N VAL A 86 -4.45 -4.81 -6.13
CA VAL A 86 -4.14 -6.24 -6.11
C VAL A 86 -3.64 -6.73 -7.47
N ASP A 87 -4.32 -6.35 -8.54
CA ASP A 87 -3.96 -6.72 -9.92
C ASP A 87 -2.56 -6.19 -10.30
N HIS A 88 -2.12 -5.09 -9.68
CA HIS A 88 -0.78 -4.50 -9.86
C HIS A 88 0.22 -4.95 -8.78
N GLY A 89 -0.10 -6.02 -8.04
CA GLY A 89 0.84 -6.69 -7.12
C GLY A 89 0.91 -6.10 -5.72
N TYR A 90 0.04 -5.15 -5.35
CA TYR A 90 -0.08 -4.67 -3.98
C TYR A 90 -1.02 -5.57 -3.17
N THR A 91 -0.44 -6.43 -2.33
CA THR A 91 -1.20 -7.45 -1.58
C THR A 91 -1.52 -7.07 -0.13
N CYS A 92 -1.02 -5.93 0.37
CA CYS A 92 -1.24 -5.51 1.76
C CYS A 92 -2.60 -4.80 1.96
N ILE A 93 -3.70 -5.48 1.64
CA ILE A 93 -5.05 -4.91 1.68
C ILE A 93 -5.84 -5.27 2.96
N ASN A 94 -5.46 -6.30 3.71
CA ASN A 94 -6.04 -6.58 5.02
C ASN A 94 -5.21 -5.91 6.13
N VAL A 95 -5.48 -4.63 6.36
CA VAL A 95 -4.76 -3.82 7.34
C VAL A 95 -5.44 -3.84 8.71
N ASN A 96 -4.66 -3.72 9.79
CA ASN A 96 -5.19 -3.62 11.15
C ASN A 96 -5.71 -2.20 11.39
N ILE A 97 -6.96 -2.09 11.84
CA ILE A 97 -7.61 -0.84 12.26
C ILE A 97 -7.35 -0.63 13.75
N THR A 98 -7.52 -1.69 14.53
CA THR A 98 -7.19 -1.76 15.96
C THR A 98 -6.51 -3.10 16.23
N PRO A 99 -5.94 -3.35 17.43
CA PRO A 99 -5.35 -4.64 17.77
C PRO A 99 -6.32 -5.83 17.64
N LYS A 100 -7.63 -5.58 17.68
CA LYS A 100 -8.68 -6.62 17.60
C LYS A 100 -9.50 -6.55 16.30
N ARG A 101 -9.24 -5.56 15.44
CA ARG A 101 -10.08 -5.28 14.27
C ARG A 101 -9.24 -5.04 13.02
N ASN A 102 -9.55 -5.75 11.94
CA ASN A 102 -8.89 -5.62 10.64
C ASN A 102 -9.85 -5.17 9.51
N GLY A 103 -9.27 -4.89 8.34
CA GLY A 103 -9.99 -4.46 7.15
C GLY A 103 -11.07 -5.46 6.71
N LYS A 104 -10.81 -6.77 6.83
CA LYS A 104 -11.82 -7.81 6.51
C LYS A 104 -13.06 -7.71 7.41
N GLN A 105 -12.87 -7.53 8.72
CA GLN A 105 -13.98 -7.37 9.66
C GLN A 105 -14.78 -6.09 9.36
N LEU A 106 -14.11 -4.97 9.09
CA LEU A 106 -14.77 -3.73 8.65
C LEU A 106 -15.61 -3.94 7.37
N ALA A 107 -15.07 -4.66 6.37
CA ALA A 107 -15.80 -4.95 5.14
C ALA A 107 -17.06 -5.80 5.39
N LYS A 108 -16.99 -6.79 6.31
CA LYS A 108 -18.13 -7.62 6.72
C LYS A 108 -19.22 -6.79 7.41
N GLU A 109 -18.85 -5.94 8.36
CA GLU A 109 -19.78 -5.06 9.08
C GLU A 109 -20.53 -4.10 8.14
N ARG A 110 -19.91 -3.75 7.01
CA ARG A 110 -20.46 -2.86 5.98
C ARG A 110 -21.16 -3.59 4.83
N TYR A 111 -21.27 -4.92 4.90
CA TYR A 111 -21.85 -5.77 3.85
C TYR A 111 -21.14 -5.65 2.48
N TYR A 112 -19.84 -5.38 2.47
CA TYR A 112 -19.04 -5.29 1.24
C TYR A 112 -18.45 -6.66 0.83
N GLU A 113 -19.31 -7.59 0.43
CA GLU A 113 -18.94 -8.98 0.13
C GLU A 113 -17.83 -9.11 -0.92
N LYS A 114 -17.85 -8.27 -1.97
CA LYS A 114 -16.81 -8.26 -3.01
C LYS A 114 -15.42 -7.92 -2.44
N ILE A 115 -15.36 -7.03 -1.45
CA ILE A 115 -14.10 -6.67 -0.78
C ILE A 115 -13.66 -7.79 0.15
N VAL A 116 -14.59 -8.41 0.89
CA VAL A 116 -14.29 -9.59 1.73
C VAL A 116 -13.66 -10.70 0.89
N LYS A 117 -14.30 -11.04 -0.24
CA LYS A 117 -13.79 -12.05 -1.17
C LYS A 117 -12.41 -11.70 -1.73
N LEU A 118 -12.20 -10.44 -2.15
CA LEU A 118 -10.90 -9.98 -2.62
C LEU A 118 -9.81 -10.14 -1.56
N ILE A 119 -10.12 -9.85 -0.29
CA ILE A 119 -9.18 -10.06 0.82
C ILE A 119 -8.88 -11.55 0.99
N ASP A 120 -9.90 -12.41 1.03
CA ASP A 120 -9.72 -13.86 1.18
C ASP A 120 -8.86 -14.44 0.04
N ASP A 121 -9.09 -14.01 -1.21
CA ASP A 121 -8.31 -14.44 -2.38
C ASP A 121 -6.82 -14.09 -2.26
N VAL A 122 -6.53 -12.88 -1.76
CA VAL A 122 -5.15 -12.43 -1.53
C VAL A 122 -4.49 -13.21 -0.38
N GLU A 123 -5.18 -13.41 0.74
CA GLU A 123 -4.67 -14.18 1.89
C GLU A 123 -4.35 -15.63 1.51
N ASN A 124 -5.25 -16.26 0.75
CA ASN A 124 -5.07 -17.62 0.23
C ASN A 124 -3.86 -17.72 -0.71
N THR A 125 -3.66 -16.72 -1.57
CA THR A 125 -2.52 -16.67 -2.48
C THR A 125 -1.20 -16.55 -1.73
N GLN A 126 -1.14 -15.66 -0.73
CA GLN A 126 0.04 -15.49 0.13
C GLN A 126 0.35 -16.76 0.94
N MET A 127 -0.67 -17.43 1.46
CA MET A 127 -0.51 -18.69 2.21
C MET A 127 0.09 -19.80 1.33
N LYS A 128 -0.44 -19.98 0.11
CA LYS A 128 0.09 -20.95 -0.85
C LYS A 128 1.54 -20.65 -1.24
N ALA A 129 1.88 -19.37 -1.42
CA ALA A 129 3.26 -18.96 -1.71
C ALA A 129 4.22 -19.29 -0.56
N LYS A 130 3.81 -19.05 0.69
CA LYS A 130 4.61 -19.40 1.88
C LYS A 130 4.84 -20.91 2.01
N ILE A 131 3.81 -21.72 1.76
CA ILE A 131 3.95 -23.18 1.79
C ILE A 131 4.99 -23.64 0.77
N LYS A 132 4.92 -23.15 -0.48
CA LYS A 132 5.87 -23.51 -1.55
C LYS A 132 7.32 -23.11 -1.28
N MET A 133 7.59 -22.13 -0.42
CA MET A 133 8.95 -21.70 -0.08
C MET A 133 9.59 -22.52 1.04
N ASN A 134 8.78 -23.29 1.77
CA ASN A 134 9.22 -24.11 2.91
C ASN A 134 9.41 -25.60 2.56
N TYR A 135 9.24 -25.96 1.28
CA TYR A 135 9.54 -27.28 0.68
C TYR A 135 10.56 -27.08 -0.43
#